data_AF-A0A8T1TM32-F1
#
_entry.id   AF-A0A8T1TM32-F1
#
_cell.length_a   1.000
_cell.length_b   1.000
_cell.length_c   1.000
_cell.angle_alpha   90.00
_cell.angle_beta   90.00
_cell.angle_gamma   90.00
#
_symmetry.space_group_name_H-M   'P 1'
#
loop_
_entity.id
_entity.type
_entity.pdbx_description
1 polymer ?
#
loop_
_entity_poly.entity_id
_entity_poly.type
_entity_poly.pdbx_seq_one_letter_code
_entity_poly.pdbx_strand_id
1 'polypeptide(L)'
;LRVHKVYNADQTGVFFEYLLKRSINARGSKTVWVRHGGKDKERVTAMLLGDWAGGKYSPFLVLKSNRSTIASGDKENWEKRRGFGIHVWKEAKEIMQTCDVELYANPSAW
;
A
#
# COMPACT_ATOMS: atom_id res chain seq x y z
N LEU A 1 -24.11 29.95 2.07
CA LEU A 1 -23.06 29.16 2.75
C LEU A 1 -21.70 29.76 2.44
N ARG A 2 -20.81 29.92 3.44
CA ARG A 2 -19.40 30.28 3.23
C ARG A 2 -18.56 29.01 3.40
N VAL A 3 -17.71 28.70 2.44
CA VAL A 3 -16.75 27.59 2.55
C VAL A 3 -15.56 28.06 3.37
N HIS A 4 -15.24 27.36 4.46
CA HIS A 4 -14.15 27.69 5.37
C HIS A 4 -12.87 26.88 5.10
N LYS A 5 -13.01 25.66 4.58
CA LYS A 5 -11.89 24.76 4.33
C LYS A 5 -12.22 23.84 3.16
N VAL A 6 -11.25 23.68 2.27
CA VAL A 6 -11.29 22.75 1.15
C VAL A 6 -10.21 21.71 1.36
N TYR A 7 -10.56 20.45 1.08
CA TYR A 7 -9.65 19.32 1.10
C TYR A 7 -9.51 18.74 -0.30
N ASN A 8 -8.30 18.34 -0.67
CA ASN A 8 -8.01 17.53 -1.83
C ASN A 8 -7.73 16.10 -1.35
N ALA A 9 -8.34 15.12 -2.02
CA ALA A 9 -8.04 13.73 -1.84
C ALA A 9 -7.60 13.14 -3.19
N ASP A 10 -6.49 12.40 -3.17
CA ASP A 10 -5.95 11.75 -4.36
C ASP A 10 -5.55 10.30 -4.07
N GLN A 11 -5.59 9.46 -5.11
CA GLN A 11 -5.21 8.06 -5.03
C GLN A 11 -4.03 7.80 -5.96
N THR A 12 -2.94 7.27 -5.43
CA THR A 12 -1.74 6.93 -6.21
C THR A 12 -1.20 5.54 -5.88
N GLY A 13 -0.59 4.89 -6.86
CA GLY A 13 0.11 3.62 -6.67
C GLY A 13 1.55 3.85 -6.21
N VAL A 14 1.92 3.29 -5.07
CA VAL A 14 3.30 3.26 -4.56
C VAL A 14 3.92 1.92 -4.95
N PHE A 15 4.88 1.96 -5.87
CA PHE A 15 5.59 0.78 -6.34
C PHE A 15 6.83 0.54 -5.46
N PHE A 16 7.07 -0.72 -5.12
CA PHE A 16 8.34 -1.11 -4.52
C PHE A 16 9.40 -1.15 -5.62
N GLU A 17 10.30 -0.17 -5.63
CA GLU A 17 11.44 -0.21 -6.53
C GLU A 17 12.41 -1.30 -6.08
N TYR A 18 12.34 -2.45 -6.72
CA TYR A 18 13.35 -3.48 -6.57
C TYR A 18 14.55 -3.12 -7.46
N LEU A 19 15.53 -2.41 -6.88
CA LEU A 19 16.79 -2.14 -7.55
C LEU A 19 17.45 -3.46 -7.96
N LEU A 20 17.49 -3.69 -9.26
CA LEU A 20 17.99 -4.93 -9.83
C LEU A 20 19.51 -5.00 -9.74
N LYS A 21 20.02 -6.02 -9.04
CA LYS A 21 21.47 -6.19 -8.82
C LYS A 21 22.18 -7.10 -9.83
N ARG A 22 21.46 -7.73 -10.77
CA ARG A 22 22.05 -8.76 -11.64
C ARG A 22 21.67 -8.57 -13.11
N SER A 23 22.64 -8.16 -13.92
CA SER A 23 22.57 -8.24 -15.38
C SER A 23 22.71 -9.69 -15.83
N ILE A 24 21.95 -10.10 -16.83
CA ILE A 24 22.02 -11.46 -17.38
C ILE A 24 23.05 -11.62 -18.51
N ASN A 25 23.71 -10.54 -18.91
CA ASN A 25 24.63 -10.54 -20.05
C ASN A 25 26.07 -10.77 -19.61
N ALA A 26 26.84 -11.35 -20.52
CA ALA A 26 28.28 -11.41 -20.38
C ALA A 26 28.90 -10.00 -20.35
N ARG A 27 30.05 -9.88 -19.70
CA ARG A 27 30.84 -8.65 -19.66
C ARG A 27 31.23 -8.26 -21.10
N GLY A 28 30.90 -7.04 -21.51
CA GLY A 28 31.21 -6.50 -22.85
C GLY A 28 30.05 -6.51 -23.86
N SER A 29 28.86 -6.99 -23.49
CA SER A 29 27.67 -6.87 -24.35
C SER A 29 27.28 -5.41 -24.60
N LYS A 30 26.91 -5.08 -25.85
CA LYS A 30 26.37 -3.76 -26.23
C LYS A 30 25.00 -3.46 -25.61
N THR A 31 24.24 -4.51 -25.28
CA THR A 31 22.91 -4.40 -24.67
C THR A 31 22.91 -5.02 -23.28
N VAL A 32 22.40 -4.29 -22.30
CA VAL A 32 22.27 -4.76 -20.92
C VAL A 32 20.81 -5.11 -20.62
N TRP A 33 20.47 -6.38 -20.78
CA TRP A 33 19.30 -6.98 -20.17
C TRP A 33 19.47 -7.19 -18.67
N VAL A 34 18.46 -6.79 -17.91
CA VAL A 34 18.40 -6.93 -16.46
C VAL A 34 17.16 -7.74 -16.12
N ARG A 35 17.35 -8.84 -15.37
CA ARG A 35 16.24 -9.75 -15.07
C ARG A 35 15.47 -9.29 -13.85
N HIS A 36 14.34 -8.64 -14.08
CA HIS A 36 13.34 -8.28 -13.09
C HIS A 36 12.87 -9.49 -12.22
N GLY A 37 12.61 -9.25 -10.93
CA GLY A 37 12.22 -10.25 -9.91
C GLY A 37 10.75 -10.68 -9.90
N GLY A 38 9.95 -10.35 -10.92
CA GLY A 38 8.53 -10.73 -11.04
C GLY A 38 7.51 -9.91 -10.24
N LYS A 39 7.95 -9.03 -9.33
CA LYS A 39 7.11 -8.26 -8.40
C LYS A 39 6.76 -6.82 -8.81
N ASP A 40 6.98 -6.40 -10.05
CA ASP A 40 6.76 -5.00 -10.50
C ASP A 40 5.28 -4.57 -10.44
N LYS A 41 4.39 -5.53 -10.23
CA LYS A 41 2.95 -5.32 -10.08
C LYS A 41 2.49 -5.31 -8.61
N GLU A 42 3.36 -5.67 -7.67
CA GLU A 42 3.06 -5.48 -6.24
C GLU A 42 3.24 -4.00 -5.91
N ARG A 43 2.13 -3.37 -5.59
CA ARG A 43 2.05 -1.95 -5.21
C ARG A 43 1.12 -1.80 -4.03
N VAL A 44 1.34 -0.75 -3.27
CA VAL A 44 0.40 -0.28 -2.25
C VAL A 44 -0.37 0.90 -2.84
N THR A 45 -1.68 0.94 -2.63
CA THR A 45 -2.45 2.12 -3.01
C THR A 45 -2.38 3.12 -1.87
N ALA A 46 -1.83 4.30 -2.11
CA ALA A 46 -1.85 5.41 -1.15
C ALA A 46 -3.04 6.32 -1.45
N MET A 47 -3.86 6.57 -0.45
CA MET A 47 -4.84 7.66 -0.44
C MET A 47 -4.25 8.82 0.34
N LEU A 48 -4.10 9.95 -0.33
CA LEU A 48 -3.49 11.15 0.21
C LEU A 48 -4.56 12.21 0.46
N LEU A 49 -4.51 12.86 1.63
CA LEU A 49 -5.42 13.94 1.98
C LEU A 49 -4.60 15.19 2.31
N GLY A 50 -4.94 16.29 1.64
CA GLY A 50 -4.35 17.61 1.90
C GLY A 50 -5.41 18.70 1.99
N ASP A 51 -5.11 19.79 2.68
CA ASP A 51 -5.97 20.97 2.74
C ASP A 51 -5.40 22.17 1.97
N TRP A 52 -6.27 23.16 1.72
CA TRP A 52 -5.92 24.36 0.97
C TRP A 52 -4.79 25.20 1.58
N ALA A 53 -4.52 25.06 2.88
CA ALA A 53 -3.44 25.76 3.57
C ALA A 53 -2.11 25.00 3.47
N GLY A 54 -2.08 23.89 2.71
CA GLY A 54 -0.92 23.03 2.56
C GLY A 54 -0.79 21.98 3.67
N GLY A 55 -1.78 21.85 4.56
CA GLY A 55 -1.80 20.82 5.58
C GLY A 55 -1.88 19.44 4.94
N LYS A 56 -0.97 18.54 5.32
CA LYS A 56 -0.94 17.15 4.88
C LYS A 56 -1.36 16.27 6.05
N TYR A 57 -2.20 15.28 5.77
CA TYR A 57 -2.70 14.35 6.76
C TYR A 57 -2.06 12.98 6.59
N SER A 58 -2.09 12.18 7.65
CA SER A 58 -1.61 10.80 7.65
C SER A 58 -2.21 10.04 6.46
N PRO A 59 -1.39 9.46 5.57
CA PRO A 59 -1.88 8.77 4.40
C PRO A 59 -2.53 7.44 4.79
N PHE A 60 -3.54 7.03 4.03
CA PHE A 60 -4.06 5.67 4.11
C PHE A 60 -3.33 4.80 3.09
N LEU A 61 -2.75 3.70 3.54
CA LEU A 61 -2.11 2.72 2.68
C LEU A 61 -3.01 1.49 2.60
N VAL A 62 -3.51 1.23 1.40
CA VAL A 62 -4.41 0.12 1.10
C VAL A 62 -3.61 -0.97 0.39
N LEU A 63 -3.49 -2.12 1.07
CA LEU A 63 -2.84 -3.31 0.56
C LEU A 63 -3.88 -4.25 -0.04
N LYS A 64 -3.52 -4.89 -1.16
CA LYS A 64 -4.36 -5.89 -1.78
C LYS A 64 -4.31 -7.19 -0.98
N SER A 65 -5.45 -7.60 -0.43
CA SER A 65 -5.60 -8.88 0.26
C SER A 65 -6.96 -9.47 0.00
N ASN A 66 -7.02 -10.76 -0.31
CA ASN A 66 -8.27 -11.47 -0.42
C ASN A 66 -8.96 -11.58 0.94
N ARG A 67 -10.29 -11.75 0.90
CA ARG A 67 -11.09 -12.06 2.07
C ARG A 67 -10.77 -13.46 2.60
N SER A 68 -11.03 -13.65 3.90
CA SER A 68 -10.88 -14.95 4.53
C SER A 68 -11.96 -15.90 4.02
N THR A 69 -11.60 -17.15 3.72
CA THR A 69 -12.57 -18.21 3.40
C THR A 69 -13.30 -18.72 4.64
N ILE A 70 -12.75 -18.48 5.83
CA ILE A 70 -13.37 -18.81 7.12
C ILE A 70 -14.31 -17.67 7.50
N ALA A 71 -15.62 -17.93 7.49
CA ALA A 71 -16.66 -16.91 7.68
C ALA A 71 -16.58 -16.17 9.03
N SER A 72 -16.33 -16.88 10.13
CA SER A 72 -16.17 -16.27 11.46
C SER A 72 -14.94 -15.36 11.51
N GLY A 73 -13.85 -15.78 10.87
CA GLY A 73 -12.63 -14.99 10.75
C GLY A 73 -12.79 -13.78 9.84
N ASP A 74 -13.51 -13.91 8.72
CA ASP A 74 -13.70 -12.81 7.74
C ASP A 74 -14.44 -11.62 8.36
N LYS A 75 -15.56 -11.89 9.06
CA LYS A 75 -16.32 -10.86 9.74
C LYS A 75 -15.45 -10.10 10.74
N GLU A 76 -14.73 -10.83 11.58
CA GLU A 76 -13.87 -10.21 12.58
C GLU A 76 -12.68 -9.45 11.96
N ASN A 77 -12.09 -9.97 10.89
CA ASN A 77 -11.03 -9.28 10.15
C ASN A 77 -11.53 -7.95 9.58
N TRP A 78 -12.74 -7.96 9.01
CA TRP A 78 -13.33 -6.77 8.42
C TRP A 78 -13.69 -5.71 9.47
N GLU A 79 -14.35 -6.12 10.56
CA GLU A 79 -14.85 -5.20 11.59
C GLU A 79 -13.75 -4.68 12.50
N LYS A 80 -12.77 -5.52 12.86
CA LYS A 80 -11.80 -5.20 13.92
C LYS A 80 -10.35 -5.10 13.46
N ARG A 81 -10.04 -5.62 12.27
CA ARG A 81 -8.65 -5.73 11.77
C ARG A 81 -8.46 -5.05 10.42
N ARG A 82 -9.38 -4.17 10.03
CA ARG A 82 -9.28 -3.35 8.80
C ARG A 82 -9.08 -4.18 7.53
N GLY A 83 -9.67 -5.38 7.52
CA GLY A 83 -9.55 -6.35 6.43
C GLY A 83 -8.34 -7.29 6.52
N PHE A 84 -7.40 -7.07 7.44
CA PHE A 84 -6.24 -7.95 7.61
C PHE A 84 -6.60 -9.23 8.35
N GLY A 85 -5.98 -10.33 7.94
CA GLY A 85 -6.01 -11.58 8.70
C GLY A 85 -5.32 -11.45 10.06
N ILE A 86 -5.69 -12.30 11.02
CA ILE A 86 -5.19 -12.25 12.40
C ILE A 86 -3.65 -12.26 12.51
N HIS A 87 -2.96 -12.98 11.62
CA HIS A 87 -1.50 -13.07 11.62
C HIS A 87 -0.84 -11.77 11.13
N VAL A 88 -1.34 -11.20 10.03
CA VAL A 88 -0.82 -9.94 9.46
C VAL A 88 -1.19 -8.73 10.32
N TRP A 89 -2.33 -8.80 11.04
CA TRP A 89 -2.82 -7.72 11.87
C TRP A 89 -1.85 -7.27 12.96
N LYS A 90 -1.03 -8.19 13.49
CA LYS A 90 -0.03 -7.83 14.51
C LYS A 90 1.01 -6.86 13.95
N GLU A 91 1.58 -7.20 12.80
CA GLU A 91 2.58 -6.37 12.10
C GLU A 91 1.96 -5.06 11.61
N ALA A 92 0.75 -5.11 11.02
CA ALA A 92 0.06 -3.91 10.56
C ALA A 92 -0.17 -2.90 11.70
N LYS A 93 -0.57 -3.37 12.89
CA LYS A 93 -0.72 -2.51 14.07
C LYS A 93 0.60 -1.90 14.51
N GLU A 94 1.67 -2.68 14.54
CA GLU A 94 2.99 -2.19 14.95
C GLU A 94 3.48 -1.09 13.99
N ILE A 95 3.27 -1.27 12.68
CA ILE A 95 3.58 -0.24 11.69
C ILE A 95 2.77 1.03 11.96
N MET A 96 1.45 0.94 12.15
CA MET A 96 0.62 2.12 12.44
C MET A 96 0.94 2.81 13.78
N GLN A 97 1.54 2.08 14.73
CA GLN A 97 1.98 2.65 16.01
C GLN A 97 3.32 3.37 15.91
N THR A 98 4.16 2.96 14.97
CA THR A 98 5.54 3.48 14.82
C THR A 98 5.69 4.47 13.67
N CYS A 99 4.75 4.44 12.71
CA CYS A 99 4.74 5.27 11.53
C CYS A 99 3.43 6.06 11.45
N ASP A 100 3.48 7.28 10.92
CA ASP A 100 2.30 8.13 10.70
C ASP A 100 1.53 7.67 9.45
N VAL A 101 0.91 6.50 9.51
CA VAL A 101 0.17 5.88 8.40
C VAL A 101 -1.03 5.09 8.92
N GLU A 102 -2.06 4.99 8.09
CA GLU A 102 -3.24 4.17 8.38
C GLU A 102 -3.32 3.00 7.38
N LEU A 103 -3.10 1.76 7.85
CA LEU A 103 -3.12 0.58 6.98
C LEU A 103 -4.52 -0.03 6.86
N TYR A 104 -4.87 -0.44 5.65
CA TYR A 104 -6.10 -1.19 5.33
C TYR A 104 -5.83 -2.30 4.32
N ALA A 105 -6.59 -3.38 4.40
CA ALA A 105 -6.62 -4.44 3.40
C ALA A 105 -7.93 -4.37 2.60
N ASN A 106 -7.81 -4.41 1.27
CA ASN A 106 -8.96 -4.38 0.36
C ASN A 106 -8.74 -5.36 -0.80
N PRO A 107 -9.66 -6.32 -1.04
CA PRO A 107 -9.54 -7.26 -2.16
C PRO A 107 -9.60 -6.59 -3.54
N SER A 108 -10.25 -5.42 -3.62
CA SER A 108 -10.41 -4.64 -4.85
C SER A 108 -9.36 -3.54 -5.01
N ALA A 109 -8.34 -3.49 -4.15
CA ALA A 109 -7.22 -2.58 -4.34
C ALA A 109 -6.53 -2.83 -5.70
N TRP A 110 -6.02 -1.74 -6.28
CA TRP A 110 -5.46 -1.68 -7.63
C TRP A 110 -4.20 -2.50 -7.84
#